data_AF-A0A7C3SU47-F1
#
_entry.id   AF-A0A7C3SU47-F1
#
_cell.length_a   1.000
_cell.length_b   1.000
_cell.length_c   1.000
_cell.angle_alpha   90.00
_cell.angle_beta   90.00
_cell.angle_gamma   90.00
#
_symmetry.space_group_name_H-M   'P 1'
#
loop_
_entity.id
_entity.type
_entity.pdbx_description
1 polymer ?
#
loop_
_entity_poly.entity_id
_entity_poly.type
_entity_poly.pdbx_seq_one_letter_code
_entity_poly.pdbx_strand_id
1 'polypeptide(L)'
;MKKLQVFILIAIVVFMNACSRKEQDRFVLVKGGVFKNNKSNFYGKNVKVSDFYIGKYEVTQKEWIEVMGSNPSKFKGDDLPVEMVSWYDCIEYCNRRSIKEGLKPYYNIYKDKKDLNNKCELDSIKWTITFNEGANGYRLPTEVEWEYAASGGQESENYKYSGSDNIDKVAWYWRNSGEQYISEGEWHRF
;
A
#
# COMPACT_ATOMS: atom_id res chain seq x y z
N MET A 1 -39.36 -24.03 -6.91
CA MET A 1 -38.66 -23.41 -5.76
C MET A 1 -37.24 -23.93 -5.56
N LYS A 2 -36.99 -25.26 -5.43
CA LYS A 2 -35.64 -25.82 -5.24
C LYS A 2 -34.62 -25.47 -6.35
N LYS A 3 -35.03 -25.48 -7.63
CA LYS A 3 -34.14 -25.14 -8.75
C LYS A 3 -33.68 -23.67 -8.72
N LEU A 4 -34.57 -22.74 -8.36
CA LEU A 4 -34.25 -21.31 -8.26
C LEU A 4 -33.25 -21.03 -7.12
N GLN A 5 -33.41 -21.70 -5.98
CA GLN A 5 -32.47 -21.59 -4.86
C GLN A 5 -31.06 -22.09 -5.20
N VAL A 6 -30.95 -23.17 -6.00
CA VAL A 6 -29.66 -23.69 -6.47
C VAL A 6 -28.97 -22.72 -7.44
N PHE A 7 -29.71 -22.11 -8.37
CA PHE A 7 -29.14 -21.09 -9.26
C PHE A 7 -28.65 -19.85 -8.50
N ILE A 8 -29.39 -19.41 -7.49
CA ILE A 8 -28.99 -18.29 -6.64
C ILE A 8 -27.72 -18.63 -5.85
N LEU A 9 -27.63 -19.84 -5.27
CA LEU A 9 -26.42 -20.31 -4.57
C LEU A 9 -25.21 -20.39 -5.49
N ILE A 10 -25.36 -20.93 -6.71
CA ILE A 10 -24.29 -21.00 -7.71
C ILE A 10 -23.85 -19.58 -8.11
N ALA A 11 -24.80 -18.67 -8.39
CA ALA A 11 -24.49 -17.29 -8.74
C ALA A 11 -23.73 -16.56 -7.63
N ILE A 12 -24.14 -16.75 -6.37
CA ILE A 12 -23.46 -16.19 -5.19
C ILE A 12 -22.03 -16.74 -5.06
N VAL A 13 -21.83 -18.05 -5.23
CA VAL A 13 -20.49 -18.68 -5.17
C VAL A 13 -19.60 -18.19 -6.32
N VAL A 14 -20.13 -18.06 -7.54
CA VAL A 14 -19.38 -17.52 -8.68
C VAL A 14 -19.01 -16.06 -8.46
N PHE A 15 -19.94 -15.26 -7.92
CA PHE A 15 -19.71 -13.85 -7.63
C PHE A 15 -18.69 -13.64 -6.51
N MET A 16 -18.77 -14.42 -5.42
CA MET A 16 -17.77 -14.40 -4.33
C MET A 16 -16.38 -14.79 -4.82
N ASN A 17 -16.27 -15.83 -5.66
CA ASN A 17 -14.99 -16.23 -6.24
C ASN A 17 -14.42 -15.16 -7.20
N ALA A 18 -15.26 -14.51 -8.02
CA ALA A 18 -14.82 -13.45 -8.91
C ALA A 18 -14.37 -12.19 -8.15
N CYS A 19 -15.08 -11.83 -7.09
CA CYS A 19 -14.72 -10.70 -6.23
C CYS A 19 -13.40 -10.96 -5.49
N SER A 20 -13.22 -12.16 -4.95
CA SER A 20 -11.98 -12.60 -4.31
C SER A 20 -10.79 -12.62 -5.29
N ARG A 21 -11.01 -13.04 -6.54
CA ARG A 21 -9.95 -13.08 -7.56
C ARG A 21 -9.49 -11.68 -8.00
N LYS A 22 -10.39 -10.68 -8.01
CA LYS A 22 -10.06 -9.29 -8.34
C LYS A 22 -9.24 -8.59 -7.23
N GLU A 23 -9.41 -9.02 -5.99
CA GLU A 23 -8.68 -8.50 -4.83
C GLU A 23 -7.27 -9.08 -4.73
N GLN A 24 -7.13 -10.38 -5.06
CA GLN A 24 -5.85 -11.09 -5.05
C GLN A 24 -4.87 -10.59 -6.14
N ASP A 25 -5.36 -9.94 -7.20
CA ASP A 25 -4.53 -9.39 -8.29
C ASP A 25 -3.81 -8.07 -7.92
N ARG A 26 -4.21 -7.42 -6.82
CA ARG A 26 -3.66 -6.10 -6.41
C ARG A 26 -2.50 -6.17 -5.43
N PHE A 27 -2.24 -7.35 -4.85
CA PHE A 27 -1.12 -7.57 -3.93
C PHE A 27 -0.20 -8.64 -4.48
N VAL A 28 1.09 -8.43 -4.31
CA VAL A 28 2.14 -9.38 -4.66
C VAL A 28 2.77 -9.91 -3.38
N LEU A 29 2.95 -11.24 -3.33
CA LEU A 29 3.71 -11.90 -2.27
C LEU A 29 5.20 -11.64 -2.48
N VAL A 30 5.82 -10.97 -1.52
CA VAL A 30 7.27 -10.82 -1.44
C VAL A 30 7.80 -11.91 -0.51
N LYS A 31 8.58 -12.84 -1.06
CA LYS A 31 9.25 -13.88 -0.27
C LYS A 31 10.33 -13.27 0.60
N GLY A 32 10.23 -13.50 1.90
CA GLY A 32 11.15 -12.98 2.89
C GLY A 32 12.55 -13.56 2.71
N GLY A 33 13.57 -12.82 3.13
CA GLY A 33 14.95 -13.22 3.00
C GLY A 33 15.87 -12.41 3.91
N VAL A 34 17.17 -12.66 3.77
CA VAL A 34 18.19 -11.80 4.39
C VAL A 34 18.72 -10.90 3.30
N PHE A 35 18.64 -9.59 3.49
CA PHE A 35 19.30 -8.64 2.61
C PHE A 35 20.27 -7.77 3.37
N LYS A 36 21.35 -7.41 2.67
CA LYS A 36 22.35 -6.50 3.18
C LYS A 36 22.17 -5.16 2.50
N ASN A 37 21.76 -4.20 3.30
CA ASN A 37 21.63 -2.84 2.83
C ASN A 37 23.00 -2.18 2.72
N ASN A 38 23.35 -1.68 1.56
CA ASN A 38 24.64 -1.02 1.32
C ASN A 38 24.51 0.49 1.04
N LYS A 39 23.29 1.06 1.09
CA LYS A 39 23.04 2.46 0.66
C LYS A 39 22.07 3.26 1.57
N SER A 40 21.35 2.63 2.48
CA SER A 40 20.43 3.30 3.41
C SER A 40 20.94 3.32 4.85
N ASN A 41 20.12 3.83 5.78
CA ASN A 41 20.41 3.87 7.22
C ASN A 41 20.65 2.47 7.84
N PHE A 42 20.36 1.39 7.10
CA PHE A 42 20.69 0.01 7.48
C PHE A 42 22.08 -0.44 6.99
N TYR A 43 22.94 0.49 6.56
CA TYR A 43 24.26 0.23 6.01
C TYR A 43 25.04 -0.86 6.78
N GLY A 44 25.39 -1.93 6.07
CA GLY A 44 26.22 -3.01 6.59
C GLY A 44 25.50 -4.02 7.49
N LYS A 45 24.21 -3.85 7.79
CA LYS A 45 23.42 -4.80 8.59
C LYS A 45 22.75 -5.85 7.72
N ASN A 46 22.85 -7.10 8.15
CA ASN A 46 22.00 -8.18 7.63
C ASN A 46 20.64 -8.06 8.31
N VAL A 47 19.61 -7.72 7.53
CA VAL A 47 18.24 -7.62 8.03
C VAL A 47 17.43 -8.79 7.50
N LYS A 48 16.77 -9.51 8.40
CA LYS A 48 15.85 -10.59 8.05
C LYS A 48 14.45 -10.01 7.86
N VAL A 49 13.86 -10.27 6.71
CA VAL A 49 12.49 -9.90 6.35
C VAL A 49 11.67 -11.18 6.26
N SER A 50 10.48 -11.20 6.85
CA SER A 50 9.55 -12.34 6.73
C SER A 50 8.77 -12.25 5.42
N ASP A 51 8.04 -13.30 5.03
CA ASP A 51 7.10 -13.21 3.90
C ASP A 51 6.02 -12.14 4.20
N PHE A 52 5.70 -11.31 3.22
CA PHE A 52 4.62 -10.32 3.32
C PHE A 52 4.00 -10.04 1.96
N TYR A 53 2.78 -9.50 1.97
CA TYR A 53 2.15 -8.97 0.77
C TYR A 53 2.33 -7.45 0.72
N ILE A 54 2.60 -6.91 -0.46
CA ILE A 54 2.64 -5.47 -0.72
C ILE A 54 1.77 -5.13 -1.93
N GLY A 55 1.19 -3.93 -1.95
CA GLY A 55 0.42 -3.46 -3.09
C GLY A 55 1.29 -3.46 -4.34
N LYS A 56 0.75 -3.96 -5.45
CA LYS A 56 1.43 -3.96 -6.76
C LYS A 56 1.61 -2.54 -7.30
N TYR A 57 0.67 -1.65 -6.97
CA TYR A 57 0.65 -0.24 -7.35
C TYR A 57 0.39 0.61 -6.10
N GLU A 58 0.63 1.93 -6.17
CA GLU A 58 0.11 2.84 -5.14
C GLU A 58 -1.42 2.77 -5.04
N VAL A 59 -1.94 3.15 -3.88
CA VAL A 59 -3.39 3.25 -3.66
C VAL A 59 -3.96 4.31 -4.59
N THR A 60 -4.93 3.94 -5.43
CA THR A 60 -5.52 4.86 -6.39
C THR A 60 -6.57 5.77 -5.74
N GLN A 61 -6.90 6.88 -6.39
CA GLN A 61 -7.94 7.81 -5.95
C GLN A 61 -9.30 7.11 -5.85
N LYS A 62 -9.61 6.21 -6.79
CA LYS A 62 -10.84 5.41 -6.76
C LYS A 62 -10.90 4.51 -5.52
N GLU A 63 -9.83 3.77 -5.24
CA GLU A 63 -9.75 2.91 -4.04
C GLU A 63 -9.89 3.73 -2.77
N TRP A 64 -9.23 4.89 -2.73
CA TRP A 64 -9.32 5.80 -1.61
C TRP A 64 -10.74 6.29 -1.39
N ILE A 65 -11.45 6.75 -2.43
CA ILE A 65 -12.86 7.19 -2.33
C ILE A 65 -13.74 6.05 -1.82
N GLU A 66 -13.56 4.83 -2.33
CA GLU A 66 -14.35 3.67 -1.92
C GLU A 66 -14.21 3.33 -0.43
N VAL A 67 -13.10 3.70 0.21
CA VAL A 67 -12.82 3.42 1.64
C VAL A 67 -13.04 4.64 2.53
N MET A 68 -12.64 5.83 2.05
CA MET A 68 -12.59 7.07 2.83
C MET A 68 -13.77 8.01 2.54
N GLY A 69 -14.48 7.82 1.42
CA GLY A 69 -15.67 8.58 1.04
C GLY A 69 -15.38 9.98 0.47
N SER A 70 -14.12 10.35 0.26
CA SER A 70 -13.72 11.65 -0.28
C SER A 70 -12.42 11.52 -1.09
N ASN A 71 -12.09 12.51 -1.91
CA ASN A 71 -10.85 12.54 -2.70
C ASN A 71 -10.06 13.84 -2.41
N PRO A 72 -9.00 13.78 -1.58
CA PRO A 72 -8.20 14.95 -1.23
C PRO A 72 -7.22 15.37 -2.33
N SER A 73 -6.99 14.53 -3.33
CA SER A 73 -5.93 14.73 -4.33
C SER A 73 -6.12 16.02 -5.11
N LYS A 74 -5.06 16.79 -5.28
CA LYS A 74 -4.98 17.93 -6.19
C LYS A 74 -5.11 17.48 -7.64
N PHE A 75 -4.41 16.42 -8.04
CA PHE A 75 -4.54 15.85 -9.38
C PHE A 75 -5.70 14.88 -9.41
N LYS A 76 -6.49 14.85 -10.49
CA LYS A 76 -7.73 14.07 -10.55
C LYS A 76 -7.66 13.01 -11.65
N GLY A 77 -8.00 11.79 -11.28
CA GLY A 77 -8.17 10.64 -12.17
C GLY A 77 -8.30 9.36 -11.35
N ASP A 78 -9.22 8.47 -11.73
CA ASP A 78 -9.61 7.32 -10.90
C ASP A 78 -8.44 6.37 -10.63
N ASP A 79 -7.59 6.17 -11.65
CA ASP A 79 -6.45 5.27 -11.63
C ASP A 79 -5.13 5.98 -11.27
N LEU A 80 -5.17 7.29 -10.97
CA LEU A 80 -4.01 8.00 -10.41
C LEU A 80 -3.88 7.64 -8.92
N PRO A 81 -2.66 7.70 -8.33
CA PRO A 81 -2.49 7.57 -6.90
C PRO A 81 -3.21 8.69 -6.16
N VAL A 82 -3.69 8.35 -4.97
CA VAL A 82 -4.12 9.37 -4.03
C VAL A 82 -2.91 10.14 -3.50
N GLU A 83 -2.99 11.46 -3.60
CA GLU A 83 -2.05 12.39 -2.96
C GLU A 83 -2.80 13.48 -2.18
N MET A 84 -2.07 14.41 -1.55
CA MET A 84 -2.56 15.35 -0.52
C MET A 84 -3.10 14.66 0.75
N VAL A 85 -2.53 13.52 1.13
CA VAL A 85 -2.89 12.77 2.34
C VAL A 85 -1.76 12.81 3.36
N SER A 86 -2.11 12.91 4.64
CA SER A 86 -1.15 12.81 5.75
C SER A 86 -0.91 11.36 6.13
N TRP A 87 0.15 11.11 6.91
CA TRP A 87 0.39 9.79 7.49
C TRP A 87 -0.79 9.30 8.36
N TYR A 88 -1.45 10.21 9.08
CA TYR A 88 -2.64 9.88 9.88
C TYR A 88 -3.81 9.42 9.01
N ASP A 89 -4.00 10.05 7.84
CA ASP A 89 -5.02 9.62 6.88
C ASP A 89 -4.70 8.23 6.33
N CYS A 90 -3.43 7.95 6.03
CA CYS A 90 -2.99 6.65 5.52
C CYS A 90 -3.25 5.51 6.51
N ILE A 91 -2.92 5.67 7.79
CA ILE A 91 -3.19 4.62 8.79
C ILE A 91 -4.69 4.43 9.04
N GLU A 92 -5.48 5.50 8.89
CA GLU A 92 -6.94 5.41 8.98
C GLU A 92 -7.51 4.68 7.77
N TYR A 93 -7.00 4.94 6.56
CA TYR A 93 -7.32 4.17 5.36
C TYR A 93 -7.00 2.68 5.54
N CYS A 94 -5.81 2.34 6.03
CA CYS A 94 -5.44 0.94 6.30
C CYS A 94 -6.44 0.26 7.24
N ASN A 95 -6.80 0.92 8.35
CA ASN A 95 -7.77 0.38 9.30
C ASN A 95 -9.18 0.27 8.70
N ARG A 96 -9.67 1.30 8.01
CA ARG A 96 -11.00 1.30 7.40
C ARG A 96 -11.12 0.26 6.31
N ARG A 97 -10.11 0.13 5.45
CA ARG A 97 -10.04 -0.93 4.43
C ARG A 97 -10.05 -2.31 5.08
N SER A 98 -9.25 -2.51 6.14
CA SER A 98 -9.24 -3.77 6.90
C SER A 98 -10.63 -4.13 7.41
N ILE A 99 -11.33 -3.18 8.05
CA ILE A 99 -12.69 -3.39 8.57
C ILE A 99 -13.67 -3.72 7.44
N LYS A 100 -13.61 -2.98 6.33
CA LYS A 100 -14.47 -3.18 5.15
C LYS A 100 -14.33 -4.59 4.57
N GLU A 101 -13.13 -5.16 4.65
CA GLU A 101 -12.82 -6.51 4.14
C GLU A 101 -12.85 -7.59 5.25
N GLY A 102 -13.30 -7.27 6.46
CA GLY A 102 -13.45 -8.23 7.56
C GLY A 102 -12.15 -8.64 8.25
N LEU A 103 -11.07 -7.87 8.09
CA LEU A 103 -9.77 -8.08 8.72
C LEU A 103 -9.63 -7.30 10.04
N LYS A 104 -8.74 -7.76 10.92
CA LYS A 104 -8.44 -7.07 12.18
C LYS A 104 -7.52 -5.86 11.91
N PRO A 105 -7.90 -4.63 12.32
CA PRO A 105 -7.06 -3.45 12.17
C PRO A 105 -5.68 -3.60 12.83
N TYR A 106 -4.64 -3.08 12.15
CA TYR A 106 -3.26 -3.12 12.65
C TYR A 106 -2.96 -1.97 13.61
N TYR A 107 -3.52 -0.78 13.37
CA TYR A 107 -3.27 0.40 14.21
C TYR A 107 -4.36 0.58 15.26
N ASN A 108 -3.97 0.86 16.50
CA ASN A 108 -4.87 1.43 17.52
C ASN A 108 -4.66 2.95 17.52
N ILE A 109 -5.69 3.71 17.15
CA ILE A 109 -5.61 5.17 16.94
C ILE A 109 -6.35 5.87 18.08
N TYR A 110 -5.63 6.55 18.97
CA TYR A 110 -6.21 7.31 20.08
C TYR A 110 -6.19 8.80 19.74
N LYS A 111 -7.28 9.30 19.13
CA LYS A 111 -7.38 10.69 18.64
C LYS A 111 -7.51 11.74 19.76
N ASP A 112 -7.94 11.29 20.94
CA ASP A 112 -8.10 12.06 22.18
C ASP A 112 -6.79 12.17 22.99
N LYS A 113 -5.76 11.39 22.62
CA LYS A 113 -4.48 11.35 23.32
C LYS A 113 -3.36 11.89 22.44
N LYS A 114 -2.48 12.69 23.04
CA LYS A 114 -1.29 13.24 22.38
C LYS A 114 -0.08 12.38 22.73
N ASP A 115 0.67 11.97 21.71
CA ASP A 115 1.98 11.34 21.92
C ASP A 115 2.97 12.38 22.47
N LEU A 116 3.31 12.22 23.75
CA LEU A 116 4.24 13.11 24.46
C LEU A 116 5.69 12.97 23.96
N ASN A 117 6.02 11.88 23.26
CA ASN A 117 7.35 11.69 22.67
C ASN A 117 7.48 12.38 21.31
N ASN A 118 6.36 12.73 20.67
CA ASN A 118 6.37 13.49 19.43
C ASN A 118 6.71 14.97 19.71
N LYS A 119 7.98 15.30 19.59
CA LYS A 119 8.52 16.66 19.78
C LYS A 119 8.44 17.54 18.52
N CYS A 120 7.92 17.03 17.40
CA CYS A 120 7.81 17.82 16.18
C CYS A 120 6.83 18.98 16.39
N GLU A 121 7.27 20.21 16.15
CA GLU A 121 6.42 21.41 16.29
C GLU A 121 5.48 21.59 15.10
N LEU A 122 5.82 20.99 13.95
CA LEU A 122 5.03 21.05 12.72
C LEU A 122 3.87 20.05 12.71
N ASP A 123 3.87 19.07 13.62
CA ASP A 123 2.76 18.14 13.78
C ASP A 123 1.82 18.65 14.89
N SER A 124 0.68 19.23 14.50
CA SER A 124 -0.35 19.67 15.45
C SER A 124 -1.28 18.54 15.91
N ILE A 125 -1.29 17.40 15.19
CA ILE A 125 -2.21 16.28 15.40
C ILE A 125 -1.69 15.38 16.52
N LYS A 126 -0.42 14.96 16.47
CA LYS A 126 0.27 14.14 17.48
C LYS A 126 -0.56 13.01 18.11
N TRP A 127 -1.41 12.32 17.34
CA TRP A 127 -2.22 11.25 17.92
C TRP A 127 -1.34 10.15 18.51
N THR A 128 -1.72 9.60 19.66
CA THR A 128 -1.06 8.40 20.18
C THR A 128 -1.49 7.19 19.35
N ILE A 129 -0.52 6.51 18.75
CA ILE A 129 -0.73 5.31 17.93
C ILE A 129 -0.02 4.13 18.60
N THR A 130 -0.70 3.00 18.74
CA THR A 130 -0.06 1.72 19.11
C THR A 130 -0.37 0.65 18.07
N PHE A 131 0.39 -0.43 18.07
CA PHE A 131 0.29 -1.48 17.05
C PHE A 131 -0.29 -2.76 17.65
N ASN A 132 -1.11 -3.44 16.87
CA ASN A 132 -1.60 -4.78 17.14
C ASN A 132 -0.80 -5.75 16.25
N GLU A 133 0.36 -6.19 16.73
CA GLU A 133 1.33 -6.96 15.93
C GLU A 133 0.77 -8.31 15.41
N GLY A 134 -0.26 -8.86 16.06
CA GLY A 134 -0.95 -10.07 15.60
C GLY A 134 -2.15 -9.82 14.69
N ALA A 135 -2.37 -8.59 14.22
CA ALA A 135 -3.45 -8.29 13.26
C ALA A 135 -3.11 -8.82 11.87
N ASN A 136 -4.13 -9.26 11.14
CA ASN A 136 -4.04 -9.66 9.74
C ASN A 136 -4.54 -8.59 8.76
N GLY A 137 -4.84 -7.38 9.25
CA GLY A 137 -5.27 -6.24 8.44
C GLY A 137 -4.10 -5.51 7.77
N TYR A 138 -4.47 -4.55 6.93
CA TYR A 138 -3.54 -3.71 6.20
C TYR A 138 -2.76 -2.77 7.11
N ARG A 139 -1.54 -2.46 6.68
CA ARG A 139 -0.65 -1.46 7.26
C ARG A 139 0.26 -0.89 6.19
N LEU A 140 0.87 0.24 6.49
CA LEU A 140 2.03 0.72 5.74
C LEU A 140 3.18 -0.30 5.88
N PRO A 141 3.97 -0.51 4.81
CA PRO A 141 5.19 -1.30 4.92
C PRO A 141 6.16 -0.58 5.87
N THR A 142 6.96 -1.36 6.59
CA THR A 142 8.13 -0.80 7.27
C THR A 142 9.15 -0.32 6.23
N GLU A 143 10.06 0.59 6.61
CA GLU A 143 11.12 1.06 5.70
C GLU A 143 11.93 -0.11 5.11
N VAL A 144 12.21 -1.12 5.95
CA VAL A 144 12.93 -2.33 5.56
C VAL A 144 12.15 -3.17 4.55
N GLU A 145 10.86 -3.40 4.77
CA GLU A 145 10.01 -4.14 3.83
C GLU A 145 9.87 -3.41 2.51
N TRP A 146 9.68 -2.08 2.55
CA TRP A 146 9.55 -1.25 1.37
C TRP A 146 10.83 -1.29 0.53
N GLU A 147 11.99 -1.09 1.15
CA GLU A 147 13.27 -1.13 0.46
C GLU A 147 13.59 -2.54 -0.09
N TYR A 148 13.31 -3.58 0.70
CA TYR A 148 13.50 -4.95 0.26
C TYR A 148 12.64 -5.27 -0.98
N ALA A 149 11.35 -4.92 -0.96
CA ALA A 149 10.46 -5.08 -2.11
C ALA A 149 10.93 -4.26 -3.31
N ALA A 150 11.29 -2.98 -3.11
CA ALA A 150 11.75 -2.09 -4.17
C ALA A 150 13.06 -2.58 -4.83
N SER A 151 13.91 -3.29 -4.09
CA SER A 151 15.11 -3.91 -4.64
C SER A 151 14.85 -5.17 -5.48
N GLY A 152 13.64 -5.72 -5.48
CA GLY A 152 13.27 -6.99 -6.11
C GLY A 152 13.29 -8.19 -5.15
N GLY A 153 13.54 -7.97 -3.86
CA GLY A 153 13.54 -9.03 -2.85
C GLY A 153 14.55 -10.15 -3.16
N GLN A 154 14.11 -11.40 -3.13
CA GLN A 154 14.94 -12.55 -3.52
C GLN A 154 15.25 -12.61 -5.03
N GLU A 155 14.41 -12.00 -5.86
CA GLU A 155 14.54 -11.94 -7.31
C GLU A 155 15.31 -10.70 -7.77
N SER A 156 16.06 -10.07 -6.85
CA SER A 156 16.81 -8.86 -7.15
C SER A 156 17.91 -9.12 -8.18
N GLU A 157 17.88 -8.36 -9.28
CA GLU A 157 18.96 -8.32 -10.28
C GLU A 157 20.04 -7.27 -9.94
N ASN A 158 20.00 -6.67 -8.74
CA ASN A 158 20.92 -5.60 -8.28
C ASN A 158 20.93 -4.33 -9.15
N TYR A 159 19.81 -4.06 -9.82
CA TYR A 159 19.64 -2.80 -10.55
C TYR A 159 19.77 -1.57 -9.63
N LYS A 160 20.23 -0.47 -10.21
CA LYS A 160 20.34 0.82 -9.53
C LYS A 160 18.97 1.39 -9.13
N TYR A 161 17.95 1.15 -9.93
CA TYR A 161 16.55 1.52 -9.66
C TYR A 161 15.68 0.27 -9.66
N SER A 162 14.47 0.36 -9.11
CA SER A 162 13.52 -0.75 -9.09
C SER A 162 13.20 -1.22 -10.52
N GLY A 163 13.75 -2.38 -10.90
CA GLY A 163 13.53 -3.01 -12.21
C GLY A 163 14.46 -2.58 -13.35
N SER A 164 15.34 -1.58 -13.19
CA SER A 164 16.31 -1.21 -14.25
C SER A 164 17.46 -0.34 -13.75
N ASP A 165 18.61 -0.36 -14.46
CA ASP A 165 19.66 0.65 -14.30
C ASP A 165 19.34 1.99 -14.99
N ASN A 166 18.32 2.01 -15.85
CA ASN A 166 17.85 3.23 -16.53
C ASN A 166 16.56 3.74 -15.88
N ILE A 167 16.65 4.86 -15.16
CA ILE A 167 15.52 5.49 -14.46
C ILE A 167 14.36 5.85 -15.41
N ASP A 168 14.65 6.25 -16.65
CA ASP A 168 13.63 6.65 -17.62
C ASP A 168 12.72 5.49 -18.04
N LYS A 169 13.13 4.24 -17.78
CA LYS A 169 12.34 3.03 -18.08
C LYS A 169 11.40 2.62 -16.95
N VAL A 170 11.60 3.10 -15.73
CA VAL A 170 10.99 2.53 -14.52
C VAL A 170 10.44 3.56 -13.54
N ALA A 171 10.63 4.85 -13.80
CA ALA A 171 10.14 5.89 -12.92
C ALA A 171 9.62 7.09 -13.70
N TRP A 172 8.54 7.68 -13.20
CA TRP A 172 8.12 9.02 -13.54
C TRP A 172 8.66 9.99 -12.50
N TYR A 173 9.53 10.91 -12.92
CA TYR A 173 10.26 11.81 -12.03
C TYR A 173 10.52 13.16 -12.69
N TRP A 174 11.02 14.14 -11.93
CA TRP A 174 11.10 15.54 -12.34
C TRP A 174 11.73 15.84 -13.71
N ARG A 175 12.61 14.97 -14.26
CA ARG A 175 13.22 15.18 -15.60
C ARG A 175 12.36 14.70 -16.75
N ASN A 176 11.65 13.58 -16.58
CA ASN A 176 10.81 13.00 -17.64
C ASN A 176 9.32 13.35 -17.48
N SER A 177 8.93 13.87 -16.31
CA SER A 177 7.60 14.43 -16.09
C SER A 177 7.39 15.78 -16.79
N GLY A 178 8.45 16.55 -17.02
CA GLY A 178 8.35 17.94 -17.50
C GLY A 178 7.46 18.79 -16.59
N GLU A 179 6.61 19.65 -17.19
CA GLU A 179 5.46 20.31 -16.52
C GLU A 179 4.17 19.48 -16.60
N GLN A 180 4.25 18.26 -17.14
CA GLN A 180 3.09 17.40 -17.38
C GLN A 180 2.87 16.44 -16.22
N TYR A 181 1.60 16.32 -15.84
CA TYR A 181 1.14 15.33 -14.87
C TYR A 181 0.68 14.10 -15.63
N ILE A 182 0.84 12.90 -15.05
CA ILE A 182 0.41 11.67 -15.71
C ILE A 182 -1.07 11.76 -16.08
N SER A 183 -1.37 11.57 -17.37
CA SER A 183 -2.74 11.43 -17.86
C SER A 183 -3.25 10.00 -17.64
N GLU A 184 -4.58 9.86 -17.57
CA GLU A 184 -5.27 8.60 -17.25
C GLU A 184 -4.77 7.44 -18.14
N GLY A 185 -4.38 6.32 -17.52
CA GLY A 185 -3.98 5.08 -18.22
C GLY A 185 -2.48 4.79 -18.37
N GLU A 186 -1.57 5.70 -17.99
CA GLU A 186 -0.12 5.40 -18.02
C GLU A 186 0.45 4.84 -16.69
N TRP A 187 -0.32 4.87 -15.61
CA TRP A 187 0.11 4.39 -14.28
C TRP A 187 0.38 2.88 -14.22
N HIS A 188 -0.31 2.07 -15.02
CA HIS A 188 -0.11 0.62 -15.03
C HIS A 188 0.94 0.12 -16.03
N ARG A 189 1.70 1.03 -16.66
CA ARG A 189 2.71 0.66 -17.67
C ARG A 189 4.05 0.19 -17.09
N PHE A 190 4.24 0.29 -15.77
CA PHE A 190 5.44 -0.13 -15.06
C PHE A 190 5.11 -1.20 -14.02
#